data_AF-K6WA30-F1
#
_entry.id   AF-K6WA30-F1
#
_cell.length_a   1.000
_cell.length_b   1.000
_cell.length_c   1.000
_cell.angle_alpha   90.00
_cell.angle_beta   90.00
_cell.angle_gamma   90.00
#
_symmetry.space_group_name_H-M   'P 1'
#
loop_
_entity.id
_entity.type
_entity.pdbx_description
1 polymer ?
#
loop_
_entity_poly.entity_id
_entity_poly.type
_entity_poly.pdbx_seq_one_letter_code
_entity_poly.pdbx_strand_id
1 'polypeptide(L)'
;MGYFLIFAVAAVIAMGYTSPDSRIAGLEAAVPGFYDHASNLVLSCGLVLIYAMVRLLYGARLREITAFTLIVLAANYLYEGLLTLWNTLDLADAHYGAVGALVTWAFFAAVSRFGMKPAASPRGAGG
;
A
#
# COMPACT_ATOMS: atom_id res chain seq x y z
N MET A 1 -14.13 6.93 -1.31
CA MET A 1 -13.92 7.14 0.14
C MET A 1 -12.82 6.25 0.72
N GLY A 2 -12.81 4.92 0.50
CA GLY A 2 -11.84 4.03 1.16
C GLY A 2 -10.33 4.30 0.90
N TYR A 3 -9.96 4.87 -0.27
CA TYR A 3 -8.56 5.20 -0.57
C TYR A 3 -8.03 6.35 0.31
N PHE A 4 -8.87 7.32 0.70
CA PHE A 4 -8.48 8.37 1.64
C PHE A 4 -8.22 7.82 3.04
N LEU A 5 -8.89 6.73 3.43
CA LEU A 5 -8.64 6.06 4.70
C LEU A 5 -7.25 5.41 4.72
N ILE A 6 -6.88 4.69 3.66
CA ILE A 6 -5.52 4.10 3.54
C ILE A 6 -4.47 5.19 3.58
N PHE A 7 -4.69 6.29 2.83
CA PHE A 7 -3.79 7.43 2.85
C PHE A 7 -3.66 8.05 4.25
N ALA A 8 -4.78 8.26 4.95
CA ALA A 8 -4.77 8.83 6.30
C ALA A 8 -4.05 7.92 7.30
N VAL A 9 -4.28 6.61 7.26
CA VAL A 9 -3.58 5.63 8.11
C VAL A 9 -2.07 5.65 7.81
N ALA A 10 -1.69 5.61 6.53
CA ALA A 10 -0.28 5.69 6.13
C ALA A 10 0.37 7.00 6.58
N ALA A 11 -0.35 8.13 6.51
CA ALA A 11 0.12 9.43 6.99
C ALA A 11 0.33 9.46 8.51
N VAL A 12 -0.60 8.90 9.30
CA VAL A 12 -0.44 8.80 10.76
C VAL A 12 0.76 7.92 11.12
N ILE A 13 0.96 6.79 10.40
CA ILE A 13 2.15 5.95 10.59
C ILE A 13 3.43 6.72 10.24
N ALA A 14 3.43 7.47 9.13
CA ALA A 14 4.56 8.30 8.74
C ALA A 14 4.89 9.38 9.77
N MET A 15 3.88 10.00 10.38
CA MET A 15 4.09 10.96 11.45
C MET A 15 4.84 10.32 12.61
N GLY A 16 4.40 9.15 13.10
CA GLY A 16 5.07 8.42 14.17
C GLY A 16 6.50 7.98 13.84
N TYR A 17 6.78 7.72 12.56
CA TYR A 17 8.15 7.49 12.07
C TYR A 17 9.00 8.77 12.15
N THR A 18 8.48 9.91 11.69
CA THR A 18 9.23 11.18 11.65
C THR A 18 9.35 11.89 13.00
N SER A 19 8.42 11.64 13.92
CA SER A 19 8.30 12.35 15.20
C SER A 19 7.97 11.34 16.30
N PRO A 20 8.97 10.97 17.14
CA PRO A 20 8.79 9.97 18.20
C PRO A 20 7.63 10.27 19.16
N ASP A 21 7.37 11.55 19.45
CA ASP A 21 6.27 11.99 20.33
C ASP A 21 4.87 11.68 19.76
N SER A 22 4.77 11.40 18.46
CA SER A 22 3.53 11.06 17.77
C SER A 22 3.34 9.55 17.56
N ARG A 23 4.23 8.72 18.11
CA ARG A 23 4.13 7.27 18.04
C ARG A 23 2.90 6.78 18.80
N ILE A 24 2.18 5.83 18.20
CA ILE A 24 1.03 5.20 18.82
C ILE A 24 1.56 4.16 19.81
N ALA A 25 1.49 4.47 21.11
CA ALA A 25 2.04 3.61 22.16
C ALA A 25 1.49 2.17 22.11
N GLY A 26 0.19 2.00 21.79
CA GLY A 26 -0.41 0.68 21.65
C GLY A 26 0.14 -0.14 20.48
N LEU A 27 0.60 0.52 19.40
CA LEU A 27 1.18 -0.14 18.24
C LEU A 27 2.61 -0.61 18.53
N GLU A 28 3.41 0.27 19.15
CA GLU A 28 4.77 -0.07 19.58
C GLU A 28 4.77 -1.16 20.67
N ALA A 29 3.79 -1.17 21.56
CA ALA A 29 3.64 -2.23 22.57
C ALA A 29 3.23 -3.57 21.95
N ALA A 30 2.40 -3.56 20.90
CA ALA A 30 1.96 -4.78 20.21
C ALA A 30 3.02 -5.36 19.27
N VAL A 31 3.78 -4.47 18.62
CA VAL A 31 4.86 -4.81 17.69
C VAL A 31 6.08 -3.95 18.05
N PRO A 32 6.93 -4.41 18.97
CA PRO A 32 8.15 -3.69 19.32
C PRO A 32 9.04 -3.46 18.10
N GLY A 33 9.56 -2.23 17.94
CA GLY A 33 10.37 -1.85 16.79
C GLY A 33 9.56 -1.58 15.51
N PHE A 34 8.23 -1.47 15.60
CA PHE A 34 7.39 -1.20 14.42
C PHE A 34 7.84 0.05 13.66
N TYR A 35 8.17 1.12 14.40
CA TYR A 35 8.56 2.38 13.79
C TYR A 35 9.95 2.37 13.14
N ASP A 36 10.79 1.36 13.41
CA ASP A 36 12.10 1.25 12.78
C ASP A 36 11.98 0.89 11.28
N HIS A 37 10.93 0.15 10.92
CA HIS A 37 10.65 -0.30 9.55
C HIS A 37 9.43 0.39 8.91
N ALA A 38 8.81 1.34 9.63
CA ALA A 38 7.59 2.00 9.19
C ALA A 38 7.76 2.80 7.89
N SER A 39 8.95 3.30 7.60
CA SER A 39 9.26 4.01 6.35
C SER A 39 9.06 3.13 5.12
N ASN A 40 9.56 1.90 5.14
CA ASN A 40 9.43 0.93 4.05
C ASN A 40 7.95 0.54 3.83
N LEU A 41 7.20 0.35 4.92
CA LEU A 41 5.75 0.12 4.87
C LEU A 41 5.01 1.28 4.21
N VAL A 42 5.25 2.52 4.66
CA VAL A 42 4.54 3.70 4.12
C VAL A 42 4.95 3.97 2.68
N LEU A 43 6.23 3.87 2.33
CA LEU A 43 6.70 4.07 0.96
C LEU A 43 6.05 3.09 -0.01
N SER A 44 6.07 1.79 0.33
CA SER A 44 5.47 0.75 -0.52
C SER A 44 3.96 0.90 -0.63
N CYS A 45 3.29 1.24 0.47
CA CYS A 45 1.86 1.58 0.48
C CYS A 45 1.57 2.78 -0.44
N GLY A 46 2.33 3.87 -0.29
CA GLY A 46 2.18 5.10 -1.06
C GLY A 46 2.41 4.89 -2.55
N LEU A 47 3.48 4.17 -2.94
CA LEU A 47 3.79 3.86 -4.34
C LEU A 47 2.63 3.13 -5.01
N VAL A 48 2.14 2.04 -4.40
CA VAL A 48 1.04 1.26 -4.96
C VAL A 48 -0.25 2.07 -4.98
N LEU A 49 -0.53 2.84 -3.92
CA LEU A 49 -1.75 3.64 -3.79
C LEU A 49 -1.82 4.72 -4.86
N ILE A 50 -0.76 5.52 -5.00
CA ILE A 50 -0.67 6.61 -5.97
C ILE A 50 -0.75 6.04 -7.39
N TYR A 51 0.04 5.01 -7.70
CA TYR A 51 0.01 4.37 -9.01
C TYR A 51 -1.37 3.83 -9.36
N ALA A 52 -1.98 3.07 -8.45
CA ALA A 52 -3.30 2.49 -8.67
C ALA A 52 -4.38 3.56 -8.86
N MET A 53 -4.37 4.63 -8.06
CA MET A 53 -5.32 5.75 -8.22
C MET A 53 -5.17 6.42 -9.59
N VAL A 54 -3.94 6.77 -9.99
CA VAL A 54 -3.68 7.39 -11.29
C VAL A 54 -4.11 6.45 -12.42
N ARG A 55 -3.73 5.18 -12.37
CA ARG A 55 -4.04 4.21 -13.43
C ARG A 55 -5.53 3.92 -13.55
N LEU A 56 -6.28 3.91 -12.45
CA LEU A 56 -7.74 3.76 -12.49
C LEU A 56 -8.43 4.94 -13.17
N LEU A 57 -7.90 6.17 -13.05
CA LEU A 57 -8.42 7.32 -13.80
C LEU A 57 -8.29 7.12 -15.31
N TYR A 58 -7.28 6.36 -15.76
CA TYR A 58 -7.06 6.00 -17.16
C TYR A 58 -7.70 4.64 -17.55
N GLY A 59 -8.58 4.08 -16.72
CA GLY A 59 -9.29 2.83 -17.02
C GLY A 59 -8.42 1.56 -16.97
N ALA A 60 -7.30 1.58 -16.24
CA ALA A 60 -6.43 0.43 -16.10
C ALA A 60 -7.13 -0.77 -15.46
N ARG A 61 -6.70 -1.97 -15.85
CA ARG A 61 -7.22 -3.22 -15.28
C ARG A 61 -6.47 -3.57 -13.99
N LEU A 62 -7.12 -4.32 -13.09
CA LEU A 62 -6.48 -4.83 -11.86
C LEU A 62 -5.17 -5.57 -12.13
N ARG A 63 -5.04 -6.24 -13.28
CA ARG A 63 -3.81 -6.92 -13.71
C ARG A 63 -2.60 -5.98 -13.77
N GLU A 64 -2.79 -4.73 -14.19
CA GLU A 64 -1.70 -3.73 -14.25
C GLU A 64 -1.27 -3.30 -12.86
N ILE A 65 -2.24 -3.05 -11.97
CA ILE A 65 -1.98 -2.73 -10.55
C ILE A 65 -1.26 -3.91 -9.87
N THR A 66 -1.66 -5.13 -10.19
CA THR A 66 -1.03 -6.37 -9.69
C THR A 66 0.42 -6.46 -10.17
N ALA A 67 0.69 -6.24 -11.45
CA ALA A 67 2.05 -6.25 -11.98
C ALA A 67 2.93 -5.21 -11.31
N PHE A 68 2.44 -3.98 -11.13
CA PHE A 68 3.18 -2.94 -10.42
C PHE A 68 3.43 -3.30 -8.96
N THR A 69 2.44 -3.86 -8.27
CA THR A 69 2.60 -4.34 -6.88
C THR A 69 3.69 -5.40 -6.80
N LEU A 70 3.72 -6.37 -7.72
CA LEU A 70 4.77 -7.39 -7.78
C LEU A 70 6.16 -6.79 -8.01
N ILE A 71 6.27 -5.73 -8.83
CA ILE A 71 7.52 -5.01 -9.02
C ILE A 71 7.97 -4.34 -7.70
N VAL A 72 7.05 -3.70 -6.98
CA VAL A 72 7.35 -3.10 -5.67
C VAL A 72 7.77 -4.16 -4.65
N LEU A 73 7.11 -5.33 -4.63
CA LEU A 73 7.53 -6.46 -3.79
C LEU A 73 8.95 -6.91 -4.15
N ALA A 74 9.21 -7.18 -5.42
CA ALA A 74 10.53 -7.58 -5.88
C ALA A 74 11.59 -6.52 -5.54
N ALA A 75 11.27 -5.23 -5.68
CA ALA A 75 12.17 -4.15 -5.34
C ALA A 75 12.51 -4.11 -3.85
N ASN A 76 11.55 -4.32 -2.94
CA ASN A 76 11.82 -4.38 -1.50
C ASN A 76 12.83 -5.49 -1.15
N TYR A 77 12.62 -6.71 -1.66
CA TYR A 77 13.53 -7.83 -1.38
C TYR A 77 14.86 -7.74 -2.13
N LEU A 78 14.86 -7.19 -3.35
CA LEU A 78 16.07 -6.99 -4.13
C LEU A 78 16.94 -5.88 -3.52
N TYR A 79 16.32 -4.82 -2.98
CA TYR A 79 17.02 -3.74 -2.30
C TYR A 79 17.77 -4.28 -1.08
N GLU A 80 17.10 -5.04 -0.21
CA GLU A 80 17.77 -5.70 0.92
C GLU A 80 18.85 -6.68 0.46
N GLY A 81 18.56 -7.50 -0.54
CA GLY A 81 19.51 -8.47 -1.10
C GLY A 81 20.76 -7.80 -1.68
N LEU A 82 20.63 -6.67 -2.37
CA LEU A 82 21.76 -5.92 -2.93
C LEU A 82 22.51 -5.13 -1.86
N LEU A 83 21.79 -4.58 -0.85
CA LEU A 83 22.39 -3.89 0.28
C LEU A 83 23.20 -4.82 1.18
N THR A 84 22.97 -6.13 1.19
CA THR A 84 23.83 -7.07 1.94
C THR A 84 25.31 -7.03 1.54
N LEU A 85 25.62 -6.51 0.35
CA LEU A 85 27.01 -6.26 -0.05
C LEU A 85 27.66 -5.12 0.74
N TRP A 86 26.86 -4.26 1.38
CA TRP A 86 27.25 -3.03 2.07
C TRP A 86 26.73 -2.88 3.51
N ASN A 87 25.73 -3.66 3.95
CA ASN A 87 25.09 -3.58 5.27
C ASN A 87 24.66 -4.97 5.79
N THR A 88 24.31 -5.05 7.07
CA THR A 88 23.69 -6.23 7.70
C THR A 88 22.35 -6.54 7.01
N LEU A 89 22.11 -7.82 6.69
CA LEU A 89 20.83 -8.25 6.12
C LEU A 89 19.71 -8.02 7.12
N ASP A 90 18.82 -7.06 6.84
CA ASP A 90 17.60 -6.84 7.61
C ASP A 90 16.36 -7.20 6.78
N LEU A 91 15.95 -8.46 6.89
CA LEU A 91 14.75 -8.93 6.21
C LEU A 91 13.48 -8.24 6.72
N ALA A 92 13.46 -7.66 7.92
CA ALA A 92 12.26 -7.04 8.46
C ALA A 92 11.83 -5.87 7.56
N ASP A 93 12.75 -5.05 7.09
CA ASP A 93 12.48 -3.93 6.18
C ASP A 93 11.73 -4.36 4.91
N ALA A 94 12.20 -5.42 4.25
CA ALA A 94 11.53 -5.97 3.08
C ALA A 94 10.12 -6.48 3.39
N HIS A 95 9.91 -7.12 4.55
CA HIS A 95 8.59 -7.60 4.95
C HIS A 95 7.61 -6.44 5.23
N TYR A 96 8.06 -5.38 5.89
CA TYR A 96 7.24 -4.20 6.16
C TYR A 96 6.82 -3.50 4.85
N GLY A 97 7.75 -3.33 3.92
CA GLY A 97 7.44 -2.85 2.57
C GLY A 97 6.45 -3.77 1.84
N ALA A 98 6.64 -5.08 1.94
CA ALA A 98 5.73 -6.05 1.33
C ALA A 98 4.30 -5.96 1.90
N VAL A 99 4.15 -5.82 3.21
CA VAL A 99 2.86 -5.64 3.87
C VAL A 99 2.17 -4.37 3.36
N GLY A 100 2.87 -3.24 3.27
CA GLY A 100 2.32 -1.98 2.76
C GLY A 100 1.80 -2.09 1.32
N ALA A 101 2.58 -2.75 0.45
CA ALA A 101 2.18 -3.02 -0.94
C ALA A 101 0.96 -3.95 -1.03
N LEU A 102 0.96 -5.05 -0.28
CA LEU A 102 -0.11 -6.06 -0.31
C LEU A 102 -1.43 -5.55 0.26
N VAL A 103 -1.41 -4.81 1.37
CA VAL A 103 -2.61 -4.19 1.96
C VAL A 103 -3.27 -3.27 0.95
N THR A 104 -2.48 -2.45 0.26
CA THR A 104 -2.97 -1.52 -0.76
C THR A 104 -3.52 -2.25 -1.97
N TRP A 105 -2.82 -3.26 -2.47
CA TRP A 105 -3.30 -4.08 -3.57
C TRP A 105 -4.60 -4.81 -3.21
N ALA A 106 -4.69 -5.40 -2.01
CA ALA A 106 -5.89 -6.10 -1.54
C ALA A 106 -7.10 -5.16 -1.49
N PHE A 107 -6.90 -3.92 -1.06
CA PHE A 107 -7.94 -2.89 -1.13
C PHE A 107 -8.42 -2.65 -2.56
N PHE A 108 -7.51 -2.44 -3.52
CA PHE A 108 -7.92 -2.23 -4.92
C PHE A 108 -8.53 -3.48 -5.56
N ALA A 109 -8.06 -4.67 -5.19
CA ALA A 109 -8.69 -5.93 -5.60
C ALA A 109 -10.13 -6.02 -5.08
N ALA A 110 -10.37 -5.67 -3.81
CA ALA A 110 -11.71 -5.61 -3.24
C ALA A 110 -12.59 -4.55 -3.95
N VAL A 111 -12.07 -3.34 -4.18
CA VAL A 111 -12.80 -2.29 -4.90
C VAL A 111 -13.16 -2.74 -6.32
N SER A 112 -12.24 -3.39 -7.04
CA SER A 112 -12.52 -3.89 -8.39
C SER A 112 -13.60 -5.00 -8.38
N ARG A 113 -13.64 -5.83 -7.34
CA ARG A 113 -14.59 -6.95 -7.23
C ARG A 113 -15.98 -6.49 -6.78
N PHE A 114 -16.06 -5.54 -5.85
CA PHE A 114 -17.32 -5.16 -5.19
C PHE A 114 -17.85 -3.79 -5.61
N GLY A 115 -17.00 -2.90 -6.12
CA GLY A 115 -17.35 -1.51 -6.48
C GLY A 115 -17.93 -1.33 -7.88
N MET A 116 -17.83 -2.33 -8.77
CA MET A 116 -18.30 -2.23 -10.16
C MET A 116 -19.70 -2.84 -10.37
N LYS A 117 -20.68 -2.56 -9.51
CA LYS A 117 -22.09 -2.77 -9.91
C LYS A 117 -22.45 -1.67 -10.91
N PRO A 118 -22.78 -1.99 -12.17
CA PRO A 118 -23.29 -0.98 -13.10
C PRO A 118 -24.54 -0.36 -12.47
N ALA A 119 -24.63 0.97 -12.45
CA ALA A 119 -25.90 1.63 -12.21
C ALA A 119 -26.91 1.02 -13.20
N ALA A 120 -28.02 0.50 -12.70
CA ALA A 120 -29.04 -0.11 -13.53
C ALA A 120 -29.38 0.88 -14.66
N SER A 121 -29.11 0.49 -15.90
CA SER A 121 -29.49 1.29 -17.07
C SER A 121 -31.00 1.48 -17.00
N PRO A 122 -31.55 2.71 -17.13
CA PRO A 122 -32.98 2.90 -17.21
C PRO A 122 -33.49 2.14 -18.43
N ARG A 123 -34.14 0.99 -18.21
CA ARG A 123 -34.90 0.34 -19.27
C ARG A 123 -36.11 1.22 -19.57
N GLY A 124 -36.21 1.68 -20.81
CA GLY A 124 -37.47 2.10 -21.40
C GLY A 124 -37.81 3.57 -21.22
N ALA A 125 -37.34 4.38 -22.16
CA ALA A 125 -38.09 5.55 -22.64
C ALA A 125 -38.01 5.54 -24.18
N GLY A 126 -38.58 4.49 -24.76
CA GLY A 126 -38.88 4.40 -26.18
C GLY A 126 -40.34 3.97 -26.28
N GLY A 127 -41.20 4.91 -26.66
CA GLY A 127 -42.65 4.79 -26.76
C GLY A 127 -43.23 6.17 -26.99
#